data_AF-A0A6N7L6G0-F1
#
_entry.id   AF-A0A6N7L6G0-F1
#
_cell.length_a   1.000
_cell.length_b   1.000
_cell.length_c   1.000
_cell.angle_alpha   90.00
_cell.angle_beta   90.00
_cell.angle_gamma   90.00
#
_symmetry.space_group_name_H-M   'P 1'
#
loop_
_entity.id
_entity.type
_entity.pdbx_description
1 polymer ?
#
loop_
_entity_poly.entity_id
_entity_poly.type
_entity_poly.pdbx_seq_one_letter_code
_entity_poly.pdbx_strand_id
1 'polypeptide(L)' 'MSSIQVGDEVEVTSGRYAGGRGRVVWVGPEDVEIRGLIGWLAEAFCSLPRVRPADLRRIGPADRA' A
#
# COMPACT_ATOMS: atom_id res chain seq x y z
N MET A 1 -6.70 -14.46 9.42
CA MET A 1 -6.63 -13.27 8.56
C MET A 1 -5.20 -12.76 8.59
N SER A 2 -4.46 -12.81 7.49
CA SER A 2 -3.10 -12.26 7.48
C SER A 2 -3.19 -10.75 7.55
N SER A 3 -2.64 -10.14 8.62
CA SER A 3 -2.56 -8.69 8.69
C SER A 3 -1.54 -8.18 7.69
N ILE A 4 -1.81 -7.02 7.10
CA ILE A 4 -0.82 -6.24 6.35
C ILE A 4 0.27 -5.76 7.33
N GLN A 5 1.53 -5.81 6.90
CA GLN A 5 2.68 -5.41 7.71
C GLN A 5 3.55 -4.40 6.95
N VAL A 6 4.38 -3.65 7.69
CA VAL A 6 5.38 -2.78 7.08
C VAL A 6 6.35 -3.62 6.26
N GLY A 7 6.63 -3.13 5.04
CA GLY A 7 7.45 -3.78 4.04
C GLY A 7 6.67 -4.62 3.03
N ASP A 8 5.46 -5.10 3.35
CA ASP A 8 4.66 -5.93 2.45
C ASP A 8 4.48 -5.26 1.07
N GLU A 9 4.58 -6.04 0.00
CA GLU A 9 4.10 -5.62 -1.30
C GLU A 9 2.60 -5.86 -1.40
N VAL A 10 1.87 -4.81 -1.73
CA VAL A 10 0.41 -4.80 -1.77
C VAL A 10 -0.11 -4.23 -3.09
N GLU A 11 -1.27 -4.72 -3.50
CA GLU A 11 -2.10 -4.14 -4.56
C GLU A 11 -3.37 -3.58 -3.92
N VAL A 12 -3.72 -2.35 -4.30
CA VAL A 12 -4.99 -1.76 -3.90
C VAL A 12 -6.09 -2.35 -4.77
N THR A 13 -7.09 -2.96 -4.15
CA THR A 13 -8.18 -3.67 -4.84
C THR A 13 -9.44 -2.82 -5.03
N SER A 14 -9.57 -1.74 -4.27
CA SER A 14 -10.77 -0.88 -4.23
C SER A 14 -10.44 0.58 -3.88
N GLY A 15 -11.37 1.48 -4.18
CA GLY A 15 -11.25 2.90 -3.87
C GLY A 15 -10.45 3.70 -4.90
N ARG A 16 -10.00 4.89 -4.49
CA ARG A 16 -9.36 5.88 -5.39
C ARG A 16 -8.09 5.37 -6.07
N TYR A 17 -7.39 4.46 -5.41
CA TYR A 17 -6.08 3.96 -5.84
C TYR A 17 -6.12 2.54 -6.41
N ALA A 18 -7.32 2.01 -6.69
CA ALA A 18 -7.51 0.65 -7.19
C ALA A 18 -6.64 0.34 -8.42
N GLY A 19 -6.01 -0.83 -8.42
CA GLY A 19 -5.02 -1.26 -9.43
C GLY A 19 -3.60 -0.78 -9.16
N GLY A 20 -3.39 0.17 -8.24
CA GLY A 20 -2.07 0.62 -7.85
C GLY A 20 -1.34 -0.42 -6.99
N ARG A 21 -0.03 -0.58 -7.21
CA ARG A 21 0.83 -1.50 -6.46
C ARG A 21 1.95 -0.75 -5.78
N GLY A 22 2.28 -1.11 -4.54
CA GLY A 22 3.40 -0.49 -3.85
C GLY A 22 3.81 -1.25 -2.61
N ARG A 23 4.76 -0.67 -1.89
CA ARG A 23 5.29 -1.22 -0.64
C ARG A 23 4.70 -0.48 0.55
N VAL A 24 4.23 -1.22 1.54
CA VAL A 24 3.77 -0.65 2.81
C VAL A 24 4.96 -0.06 3.56
N VAL A 25 4.85 1.19 3.98
CA VAL A 25 5.89 1.85 4.79
C VAL A 25 5.42 2.19 6.20
N TRP A 26 4.11 2.22 6.44
CA TRP A 26 3.52 2.45 7.75
C TRP A 26 2.14 1.78 7.84
N VAL A 27 1.79 1.30 9.04
CA VAL A 27 0.49 0.68 9.36
C VAL A 27 -0.07 1.36 10.60
N GLY A 28 -1.21 2.01 10.44
CA GLY A 28 -2.02 2.58 11.50
C GLY A 28 -3.20 1.71 11.90
N PRO A 29 -4.01 2.17 12.86
CA PRO A 29 -5.21 1.46 13.27
C PRO A 29 -6.30 1.43 12.18
N GLU A 30 -6.38 2.45 11.33
CA GLU A 30 -7.45 2.59 10.32
C GLU A 30 -6.93 2.62 8.88
N ASP A 31 -5.66 2.97 8.68
CA ASP A 31 -5.06 3.16 7.37
C ASP A 31 -3.60 2.69 7.29
N VAL A 32 -3.13 2.52 6.07
CA VAL A 32 -1.80 2.04 5.71
C VAL A 32 -1.23 3.02 4.69
N GLU A 33 0.01 3.45 4.92
CA GLU A 33 0.73 4.29 3.95
C GLU A 33 1.56 3.42 3.01
N ILE A 34 1.41 3.67 1.70
CA ILE A 34 2.00 2.86 0.65
C ILE A 34 2.92 3.73 -0.20
N ARG A 35 4.18 3.33 -0.33
CA ARG A 35 5.14 3.98 -1.22
C ARG A 35 5.09 3.34 -2.60
N GLY A 36 5.14 4.22 -3.62
CA GLY A 36 5.37 3.83 -5.00
C GLY A 36 4.19 3.12 -5.64
N LEU A 37 2.95 3.60 -5.42
CA LEU A 37 1.76 3.15 -6.16
C LEU A 37 1.98 3.28 -7.67
N ILE A 38 2.51 2.24 -8.32
CA ILE A 38 2.85 2.24 -9.74
C ILE A 38 1.52 2.33 -10.50
N GLY A 39 1.24 3.49 -11.08
CA GLY A 39 -0.03 3.84 -11.74
C GLY A 39 -0.63 5.17 -11.29
N TRP A 40 -0.28 5.62 -10.09
CA TRP A 40 -0.57 6.97 -9.61
C TRP A 40 0.75 7.63 -9.25
N LEU A 41 1.03 8.79 -9.84
CA LEU A 41 2.25 9.57 -9.64
C LEU A 41 2.41 9.99 -8.17
N ALA A 42 2.81 9.06 -7.30
CA ALA A 42 3.02 9.28 -5.88
C ALA A 42 4.25 10.16 -5.61
N GLU A 43 5.05 10.45 -6.65
CA GLU A 43 6.10 11.46 -6.62
C GLU A 43 5.57 12.91 -6.65
N ALA A 44 4.31 13.14 -7.05
CA ALA A 44 3.74 14.49 -7.14
C ALA A 44 3.15 15.01 -5.81
N PHE A 45 3.00 14.15 -4.81
CA PHE A 45 2.40 14.52 -3.53
C PHE A 45 3.45 14.44 -2.43
N CYS A 46 3.61 15.53 -1.67
CA CYS A 46 4.45 15.56 -0.47
C CYS A 46 3.99 14.59 0.64
N SER A 47 2.87 13.88 0.44
CA SER A 47 2.30 12.89 1.34
C SER A 47 2.04 11.56 0.63
N LEU A 48 2.35 10.46 1.31
CA LEU A 48 2.06 9.13 0.80
C LEU A 48 0.56 8.82 0.83
N PRO A 49 0.04 8.03 -0.12
CA PRO A 49 -1.34 7.60 -0.14
C PRO A 49 -1.68 6.73 1.07
N ARG A 50 -2.79 7.07 1.74
CA ARG A 50 -3.38 6.31 2.84
C ARG A 50 -4.52 5.46 2.32
N VAL A 51 -4.46 4.16 2.60
CA VAL A 51 -5.44 3.16 2.13
C VAL A 51 -5.88 2.29 3.30
N ARG A 52 -7.16 1.94 3.39
CA ARG A 52 -7.62 1.04 4.47
C ARG A 52 -7.03 -0.35 4.27
N PRO A 53 -6.63 -1.05 5.33
CA PRO A 53 -6.12 -2.43 5.22
C PRO A 53 -7.07 -3.38 4.47
N ALA A 54 -8.38 -3.18 4.60
CA ALA A 54 -9.39 -3.99 3.94
C ALA A 54 -9.44 -3.82 2.41
N ASP A 55 -8.93 -2.69 1.90
CA ASP A 55 -8.86 -2.40 0.47
C ASP A 55 -7.55 -2.93 -0.15
N LEU A 56 -6.68 -3.58 0.65
CA LEU A 56 -5.36 -4.07 0.23
C LEU A 56 -5.31 -5.58 0.10
N ARG A 57 -4.65 -6.03 -0.96
CA ARG A 57 -4.26 -7.43 -1.15
C ARG A 57 -2.75 -7.53 -1.13
N ARG A 58 -2.18 -8.28 -0.18
CA ARG A 58 -0.76 -8.62 -0.19
C ARG A 58 -0.44 -9.50 -1.39
N ILE A 59 0.55 -9.09 -2.17
CA ILE A 59 1.02 -9.77 -3.38
C ILE A 59 2.47 -10.27 -3.26
N GLY A 60 3.22 -9.80 -2.27
CA GLY A 60 4.59 -10.25 -1.99
C GLY A 60 5.04 -9.94 -0.57
N PRO A 61 6.04 -10.67 -0.04
CA PRO A 61 6.62 -10.40 1.27
C PRO A 61 7.49 -9.14 1.26
N ALA A 62 7.75 -8.61 2.46
CA ALA A 62 8.62 -7.46 2.68
C ALA A 62 10.07 -7.61 2.25
N ASP A 63 10.53 -8.85 2.07
CA ASP A 63 11.94 -9.19 1.98
C ASP A 63 12.28 -9.84 0.63
N ARG A 64 12.75 -9.00 -0.29
CA ARG A 64 13.58 -9.43 -1.43
C ARG A 64 14.54 -8.31 -1.83
N ALA A 65 15.36 -7.85 -0.88
CA ALA A 65 16.68 -7.23 -1.07
C ALA A 65 17.16 -6.61 0.26
#